data_AF-A0A2G8SG36-F1
#
_entry.id   AF-A0A2G8SG36-F1
#
_cell.length_a   1.000
_cell.length_b   1.000
_cell.length_c   1.000
_cell.angle_alpha   90.00
_cell.angle_beta   90.00
_cell.angle_gamma   90.00
#
_symmetry.space_group_name_H-M   'P 1'
#
loop_
_entity.id
_entity.type
_entity.pdbx_description
1 polymer ?
#
loop_
_entity_poly.entity_id
_entity_poly.type
_entity_poly.pdbx_seq_one_letter_code
_entity_poly.pdbx_strand_id
1 'polypeptide(L)'
;MLIFTSPHVAKGGFELAIARKSPGKYLLILARAYGMAETRVFAVLNSSTPSSTAAASSASAHPLIWLDTDLDRDPRNLGPPEGVLAALKAADAQVIKPTGRVQRMHAKEGGERDAHEVELVLSEDQLARCCWYCNALETDVDVRDNDRFQPCGGEGYASTYMCHQCANKSGFARAVSGLLRPFT
;
A
#
# COMPACT_ATOMS: atom_id res chain seq x y z
N MET A 1 -9.35 5.79 -6.41
CA MET A 1 -8.05 6.03 -5.78
C MET A 1 -7.89 7.52 -5.48
N LEU A 2 -7.52 7.89 -4.25
CA LEU A 2 -7.10 9.23 -3.88
C LEU A 2 -5.62 9.41 -4.24
N ILE A 3 -5.32 10.48 -4.96
CA ILE A 3 -3.96 10.89 -5.30
C ILE A 3 -3.59 12.07 -4.40
N PHE A 4 -2.40 12.03 -3.80
CA PHE A 4 -1.89 13.07 -2.94
C PHE A 4 -0.38 13.23 -3.13
N THR A 5 0.16 14.36 -2.72
CA THR A 5 1.61 14.63 -2.69
C THR A 5 2.10 14.65 -1.26
N SER A 6 3.39 14.37 -1.05
CA SER A 6 4.06 14.59 0.23
C SER A 6 5.42 15.24 -0.03
N PRO A 7 5.64 16.49 0.42
CA PRO A 7 6.83 17.26 0.08
C PRO A 7 8.13 16.64 0.61
N HIS A 8 8.02 15.80 1.64
CA HIS A 8 9.17 15.16 2.27
C HIS A 8 9.43 13.74 1.78
N VAL A 9 8.41 12.99 1.30
CA VAL A 9 8.63 11.66 0.71
C VAL A 9 9.28 11.76 -0.67
N ALA A 10 8.93 12.79 -1.44
CA ALA A 10 9.29 12.92 -2.84
C ALA A 10 10.02 14.24 -3.09
N LYS A 11 11.33 14.20 -3.38
CA LYS A 11 12.06 15.35 -3.92
C LYS A 11 11.59 15.60 -5.36
N GLY A 12 10.57 16.42 -5.54
CA GLY A 12 9.88 16.66 -6.82
C GLY A 12 8.41 16.26 -6.71
N GLY A 13 7.52 16.95 -7.43
CA GLY A 13 6.06 16.85 -7.32
C GLY A 13 5.44 15.53 -7.79
N PHE A 14 5.94 14.39 -7.32
CA PHE A 14 5.40 13.07 -7.61
C PHE A 14 4.03 12.89 -6.94
N GLU A 15 3.06 12.52 -7.76
CA GLU A 15 1.74 12.08 -7.31
C GLU A 15 1.81 10.66 -6.71
N LEU A 16 1.43 10.55 -5.44
CA LEU A 16 1.45 9.33 -4.64
C LEU A 16 0.02 8.83 -4.36
N ALA A 17 -0.09 7.54 -4.08
CA ALA A 17 -1.30 6.92 -3.58
C ALA A 17 -0.97 5.79 -2.60
N ILE A 18 -1.96 5.37 -1.82
CA ILE A 18 -1.85 4.18 -0.95
C ILE A 18 -2.56 3.02 -1.63
N ALA A 19 -1.86 1.91 -1.81
CA ALA A 19 -2.42 0.66 -2.31
C ALA A 19 -2.54 -0.38 -1.20
N ARG A 20 -3.56 -1.24 -1.29
CA ARG A 20 -3.69 -2.41 -0.41
C ARG A 20 -3.25 -3.67 -1.16
N LYS A 21 -2.18 -4.31 -0.71
CA LYS A 21 -1.63 -5.53 -1.33
C LYS A 21 -2.27 -6.81 -0.77
N SER A 22 -2.52 -6.84 0.53
CA SER A 22 -3.18 -7.96 1.22
C SER A 22 -4.03 -7.40 2.37
N PRO A 23 -4.87 -8.21 3.05
CA PRO A 23 -5.65 -7.77 4.21
C PRO A 23 -4.83 -7.07 5.30
N GLY A 24 -3.54 -7.38 5.39
CA GLY A 24 -2.62 -6.76 6.32
C GLY A 24 -1.68 -5.73 5.73
N LYS A 25 -1.46 -5.68 4.42
CA LYS A 25 -0.31 -4.96 3.83
C LYS A 25 -0.70 -3.76 3.00
N TYR A 26 -0.10 -2.63 3.34
CA TYR A 26 -0.30 -1.36 2.67
C TYR A 26 1.00 -0.88 2.04
N LEU A 27 0.88 -0.33 0.84
CA LEU A 27 1.98 0.16 0.03
C LEU A 27 1.78 1.65 -0.20
N LEU A 28 2.87 2.40 -0.16
CA LEU A 28 2.96 3.70 -0.78
C LEU A 28 3.42 3.49 -2.22
N ILE A 29 2.68 3.99 -3.19
CA ILE A 29 2.93 3.78 -4.61
C ILE A 29 3.01 5.10 -5.35
N LEU A 30 3.74 5.11 -6.46
CA LEU A 30 3.62 6.17 -7.46
C LEU A 30 2.28 5.98 -8.18
N ALA A 31 1.40 6.99 -8.10
CA ALA A 31 0.05 6.91 -8.66
C ALA A 31 0.07 6.83 -10.21
N ARG A 32 1.07 7.46 -10.82
CA ARG A 32 1.31 7.44 -12.27
C ARG A 32 2.49 6.55 -12.63
N ALA A 33 2.48 6.07 -13.87
CA ALA A 33 3.65 5.47 -14.49
C ALA A 33 4.68 6.56 -14.81
N TYR A 34 5.72 6.70 -13.98
CA TYR A 34 6.82 7.61 -14.26
C TYR A 34 7.96 6.85 -14.97
N GLY A 35 7.99 6.90 -16.31
CA GLY A 35 9.11 6.41 -17.12
C GLY A 35 9.39 4.90 -17.03
N MET A 36 10.66 4.52 -17.23
CA MET A 36 11.18 3.13 -17.22
C MET A 36 11.32 2.53 -15.80
N ALA A 37 10.65 3.10 -14.78
CA ALA A 37 10.79 2.61 -13.41
C ALA A 37 10.33 1.14 -13.30
N GLU A 38 11.25 0.27 -12.90
CA GLU A 38 11.05 -1.19 -12.80
C GLU A 38 9.96 -1.56 -11.78
N THR A 39 9.72 -0.71 -10.78
CA THR A 39 8.65 -0.92 -9.79
C THR A 39 7.92 0.38 -9.44
N ARG A 40 6.60 0.30 -9.28
CA ARG A 40 5.74 1.41 -8.82
C ARG A 40 5.62 1.53 -7.31
N VAL A 41 6.17 0.57 -6.58
CA VAL A 41 6.13 0.55 -5.12
C VAL A 41 7.21 1.49 -4.61
N PHE A 42 6.78 2.57 -3.97
CA PHE A 42 7.69 3.50 -3.32
C PHE A 42 8.15 2.95 -1.96
N ALA A 43 7.19 2.41 -1.19
CA ALA A 43 7.48 1.80 0.11
C ALA A 43 6.39 0.80 0.52
N VAL A 44 6.75 -0.15 1.39
CA VAL A 44 5.77 -0.87 2.21
C VAL A 44 5.59 -0.09 3.51
N LEU A 45 4.35 0.24 3.89
CA LEU A 45 4.06 1.10 5.04
C LEU A 45 4.15 0.36 6.38
N ASN A 46 3.95 -0.95 6.37
CA ASN A 46 3.96 -1.78 7.56
C ASN A 46 4.77 -3.06 7.33
N SER A 47 6.03 -2.89 6.94
CA SER A 47 7.00 -3.92 6.54
C SER A 47 7.12 -5.08 7.52
N SER A 48 7.14 -4.82 8.84
CA SER A 48 7.25 -5.90 9.84
C SER A 48 5.96 -6.65 10.16
N THR A 49 4.79 -6.12 9.80
CA THR A 49 3.54 -6.87 9.97
C THR A 49 3.52 -8.06 9.02
N PRO A 50 3.23 -9.30 9.43
CA PRO A 50 3.08 -10.41 8.48
C PRO A 50 1.94 -10.17 7.47
N SER A 51 2.08 -10.63 6.24
CA SER A 51 1.06 -10.46 5.19
C SER A 51 -0.26 -11.19 5.47
N SER A 52 -0.21 -12.21 6.34
CA SER A 52 -1.33 -12.99 6.84
C SER A 52 -2.09 -12.32 8.00
N THR A 53 -1.50 -11.31 8.65
CA THR A 53 -2.14 -10.62 9.78
C THR A 53 -3.07 -9.55 9.24
N ALA A 54 -4.38 -9.71 9.43
CA ALA A 54 -5.34 -8.67 9.08
C ALA A 54 -5.12 -7.41 9.93
N ALA A 55 -5.24 -6.23 9.32
CA ALA A 55 -5.19 -4.98 10.06
C ALA A 55 -6.39 -4.88 11.02
N ALA A 56 -6.14 -4.45 12.26
CA ALA A 56 -7.23 -4.10 13.17
C ALA A 56 -8.03 -2.92 12.60
N SER A 57 -9.27 -2.74 13.05
CA SER A 57 -10.12 -1.62 12.62
C SER A 57 -10.31 -0.61 13.74
N SER A 58 -10.35 0.67 13.40
CA SER A 58 -10.74 1.75 14.30
C SER A 58 -12.23 1.71 14.59
N ALA A 59 -12.70 2.58 15.50
CA ALA A 59 -14.14 2.76 15.75
C ALA A 59 -14.92 3.22 14.50
N SER A 60 -14.25 3.86 13.55
CA SER A 60 -14.81 4.27 12.26
C SER A 60 -14.67 3.21 11.17
N ALA A 61 -14.24 1.98 11.52
CA ALA A 61 -13.99 0.87 10.61
C ALA A 61 -12.85 1.12 9.60
N HIS A 62 -11.91 2.02 9.92
CA HIS A 62 -10.70 2.24 9.12
C HIS A 62 -9.54 1.34 9.58
N PRO A 63 -8.64 0.93 8.69
CA PRO A 63 -7.50 0.11 9.06
C PRO A 63 -6.54 0.82 10.02
N LEU A 64 -6.15 0.13 11.08
CA LEU A 64 -5.07 0.50 11.98
C LEU A 64 -3.82 -0.28 11.60
N ILE A 65 -2.73 0.44 11.36
CA ILE A 65 -1.43 -0.16 11.03
C ILE A 65 -0.34 0.40 11.91
N TRP A 66 0.65 -0.44 12.21
CA TRP A 66 1.93 0.01 12.74
C TRP A 66 2.77 0.52 11.57
N LEU A 67 3.02 1.83 11.56
CA LEU A 67 3.80 2.48 10.53
C LEU A 67 5.28 2.17 10.75
N ASP A 68 5.76 1.21 9.99
CA ASP A 68 7.12 0.71 9.99
C ASP A 68 7.49 0.39 8.54
N THR A 69 8.33 1.24 7.97
CA THR A 69 8.67 1.18 6.55
C THR A 69 10.17 1.05 6.37
N ASP A 70 10.58 0.33 5.33
CA ASP A 70 11.99 0.11 5.02
C ASP A 70 12.71 1.41 4.56
N LEU A 71 11.96 2.42 4.12
CA LEU A 71 12.53 3.74 3.82
C LEU A 71 13.13 4.44 5.04
N ASP A 72 12.51 4.26 6.21
CA ASP A 72 13.01 4.83 7.46
C ASP A 72 14.15 3.97 8.05
N ARG A 73 14.38 2.76 7.53
CA ARG A 73 15.34 1.80 8.09
C ARG A 73 16.72 1.92 7.50
N ASP A 74 16.81 2.06 6.19
CA ASP A 74 18.10 2.14 5.52
C ASP A 74 18.49 3.61 5.34
N PRO A 75 19.52 4.10 6.04
CA PRO A 75 20.00 5.48 5.87
C PRO A 75 20.56 5.74 4.45
N ARG A 76 20.79 4.69 3.65
CA ARG A 76 21.15 4.80 2.23
C ARG A 76 19.94 5.03 1.33
N ASN A 77 18.73 4.71 1.80
CA ASN A 77 17.51 5.04 1.08
C ASN A 77 17.36 6.56 1.09
N LEU A 78 16.98 7.14 -0.06
CA LEU A 78 16.63 8.55 -0.18
C LEU A 78 15.25 8.81 0.44
N GLY A 79 15.10 8.45 1.71
CA GLY A 79 13.88 8.63 2.49
C GLY A 79 13.66 10.08 2.94
N PRO A 80 12.45 10.40 3.42
CA PRO A 80 12.16 11.69 4.03
C PRO A 80 13.08 12.01 5.21
N PRO A 81 13.59 13.25 5.33
CA PRO A 81 14.53 13.62 6.40
C PRO A 81 13.94 13.49 7.81
N GLU A 82 12.61 13.66 7.95
CA GLU A 82 11.89 13.53 9.23
C GLU A 82 11.11 12.20 9.33
N GLY A 83 11.39 11.26 8.43
CA GLY A 83 10.71 9.96 8.35
C GLY A 83 9.33 10.01 7.68
N VAL A 84 8.84 8.81 7.30
CA VAL A 84 7.60 8.66 6.53
C VAL A 84 6.37 9.13 7.30
N LEU A 85 6.35 9.03 8.63
CA LEU A 85 5.24 9.53 9.44
C LEU A 85 5.02 11.04 9.26
N ALA A 86 6.09 11.83 9.43
CA ALA A 86 6.04 13.28 9.28
C ALA A 86 5.61 13.65 7.85
N ALA A 87 6.15 12.93 6.87
CA ALA A 87 5.86 13.16 5.47
C ALA A 87 4.39 12.85 5.12
N LEU A 88 3.80 11.76 5.61
CA LEU A 88 2.39 11.44 5.39
C LEU A 88 1.44 12.41 6.13
N LYS A 89 1.84 12.95 7.28
CA LYS A 89 1.09 14.02 7.97
C LYS A 89 1.08 15.33 7.18
N ALA A 90 2.15 15.59 6.43
CA ALA A 90 2.30 16.78 5.58
C ALA A 90 1.68 16.61 4.19
N ALA A 91 0.94 15.53 3.93
CA ALA A 91 0.28 15.33 2.65
C ALA A 91 -0.87 16.33 2.44
N ASP A 92 -1.06 16.76 1.19
CA ASP A 92 -2.08 17.76 0.80
C ASP A 92 -3.50 17.35 1.23
N ALA A 93 -3.79 16.06 1.20
CA ALA A 93 -4.99 15.46 1.74
C ALA A 93 -4.65 14.61 2.96
N GLN A 94 -5.52 14.61 3.97
CA GLN A 94 -5.33 13.78 5.15
C GLN A 94 -5.49 12.29 4.78
N VAL A 95 -4.37 11.56 4.81
CA VAL A 95 -4.31 10.12 4.49
C VAL A 95 -4.17 9.24 5.71
N ILE A 96 -3.63 9.81 6.81
CA ILE A 96 -3.43 9.12 8.08
C ILE A 96 -3.85 9.96 9.28
N LYS A 97 -4.17 9.28 10.38
CA LYS A 97 -4.38 9.89 11.70
C LYS A 97 -3.62 9.09 12.76
N PRO A 98 -2.64 9.69 13.47
CA PRO A 98 -1.96 9.01 14.56
C PRO A 98 -2.91 8.68 15.72
N THR A 99 -2.78 7.50 16.32
CA THR A 99 -3.57 7.13 17.51
C THR A 99 -2.88 7.50 18.83
N GLY A 100 -1.59 7.83 18.77
CA GLY A 100 -0.73 8.07 19.93
C GLY A 100 -0.11 6.81 20.51
N ARG A 101 -0.54 5.61 20.07
CA ARG A 101 0.10 4.36 20.47
C ARG A 101 1.44 4.17 19.75
N VAL A 102 2.39 3.61 20.49
CA VAL A 102 3.73 3.29 20.01
C VAL A 102 4.06 1.87 20.42
N GLN A 103 4.69 1.11 19.53
CA GLN A 103 5.13 -0.25 19.80
C GLN A 103 6.53 -0.45 19.24
N ARG A 104 7.39 -1.11 20.04
CA ARG A 104 8.69 -1.55 19.56
C ARG A 104 8.51 -2.73 18.61
N MET A 105 8.98 -2.58 17.37
CA MET A 105 8.93 -3.60 16.33
C MET A 105 10.33 -4.07 15.95
N HIS A 106 10.43 -5.36 15.65
CA HIS A 106 11.67 -5.97 15.17
C HIS A 106 11.64 -6.07 13.65
N ALA A 107 12.68 -5.54 13.00
CA ALA A 107 12.87 -5.69 11.57
C ALA A 107 13.24 -7.13 11.20
N LYS A 108 12.84 -7.56 9.99
CA LYS A 108 13.25 -8.85 9.42
C LYS A 108 14.77 -8.99 9.30
N GLU A 109 15.48 -7.89 9.03
CA GLU A 109 16.94 -7.87 8.86
C GLU A 109 17.71 -7.66 10.18
N GLY A 110 16.99 -7.60 11.31
CA GLY A 110 17.55 -7.23 12.62
C GLY A 110 17.43 -5.73 12.89
N GLY A 111 17.31 -5.38 14.18
CA GLY A 111 17.10 -4.02 14.64
C GLY A 111 15.70 -3.80 15.24
N GLU A 112 15.66 -2.99 16.29
CA GLU A 112 14.44 -2.57 16.98
C GLU A 112 14.16 -1.11 16.66
N ARG A 113 12.89 -0.78 16.42
CA ARG A 113 12.44 0.62 16.35
C ARG A 113 11.07 0.77 16.96
N ASP A 114 10.79 1.99 17.40
CA ASP A 114 9.45 2.39 17.75
C ASP A 114 8.66 2.66 16.46
N ALA A 115 7.54 1.93 16.31
CA ALA A 115 6.56 2.15 15.26
C ALA A 115 5.34 2.85 15.88
N HIS A 116 4.86 3.89 15.20
CA HIS A 116 3.63 4.56 15.58
C HIS A 116 2.44 3.86 14.97
N GLU A 117 1.39 3.66 15.75
CA GLU A 117 0.13 3.22 15.17
C GLU A 117 -0.60 4.40 14.53
N VAL A 118 -1.07 4.18 13.31
CA VAL A 118 -1.85 5.14 12.55
C VAL A 118 -3.12 4.49 12.01
N GLU A 119 -4.19 5.27 11.98
CA GLU A 119 -5.41 4.97 11.25
C GLU A 119 -5.25 5.47 9.81
N LEU A 120 -5.51 4.61 8.83
CA LEU A 120 -5.62 5.00 7.42
C LEU A 120 -7.02 5.56 7.18
N VAL A 121 -7.15 6.89 7.17
CA VAL A 121 -8.46 7.57 7.07
C VAL A 121 -9.08 7.57 5.66
N LEU A 122 -8.48 6.83 4.73
CA LEU A 122 -9.00 6.64 3.38
C LEU A 122 -10.10 5.58 3.39
N SER A 123 -11.15 5.79 2.60
CA SER A 123 -12.14 4.76 2.30
C SER A 123 -11.56 3.69 1.36
N GLU A 124 -12.21 2.53 1.27
CA GLU A 124 -11.78 1.46 0.38
C GLU A 124 -11.67 1.91 -1.09
N ASP A 125 -12.63 2.69 -1.58
CA ASP A 125 -12.60 3.20 -2.95
C ASP A 125 -11.53 4.26 -3.21
N GLN A 126 -11.04 4.91 -2.14
CA GLN A 126 -9.91 5.83 -2.20
C GLN A 126 -8.57 5.08 -2.23
N LEU A 127 -8.51 3.82 -1.82
CA LEU A 127 -7.29 3.04 -1.98
C LEU A 127 -7.08 2.62 -3.44
N ALA A 128 -5.82 2.53 -3.84
CA ALA A 128 -5.44 1.85 -5.07
C ALA A 128 -5.62 0.34 -4.89
N ARG A 129 -6.13 -0.32 -5.92
CA ARG A 129 -6.39 -1.76 -5.91
C ARG A 129 -5.16 -2.53 -6.37
N CYS A 130 -4.87 -3.64 -5.71
CA CYS A 130 -3.84 -4.58 -6.15
C CYS A 130 -4.51 -5.81 -6.77
N CYS A 131 -4.09 -6.20 -7.97
CA CYS A 131 -4.60 -7.41 -8.58
C CYS A 131 -4.14 -8.64 -7.78
N TRP A 132 -5.11 -9.37 -7.25
CA TRP A 132 -4.92 -10.61 -6.51
C TRP A 132 -4.10 -11.64 -7.28
N TYR A 133 -4.18 -11.66 -8.61
CA TYR A 133 -3.55 -12.68 -9.46
C TYR A 133 -2.16 -12.32 -10.00
N CYS A 134 -1.91 -11.08 -10.43
CA CYS A 134 -0.60 -10.69 -10.97
C CYS A 134 0.16 -9.67 -10.12
N ASN A 135 -0.41 -9.22 -9.00
CA ASN A 135 0.13 -8.14 -8.15
C ASN A 135 0.32 -6.80 -8.88
N ALA A 136 -0.30 -6.63 -10.07
CA ALA A 136 -0.34 -5.33 -10.72
C ALA A 136 -1.07 -4.32 -9.80
N LEU A 137 -0.57 -3.09 -9.79
CA LEU A 137 -1.14 -1.99 -9.03
C LEU A 137 -1.98 -1.12 -9.96
N GLU A 138 -3.21 -0.83 -9.53
CA GLU A 138 -4.12 0.14 -10.16
C GLU A 138 -3.43 1.51 -10.21
N THR A 139 -3.58 2.20 -11.33
CA THR A 139 -3.04 3.54 -11.59
C THR A 139 -4.12 4.60 -11.69
N ASP A 140 -3.68 5.85 -11.77
CA ASP A 140 -4.54 6.97 -12.13
C ASP A 140 -5.23 6.78 -13.50
N VAL A 141 -4.54 6.18 -14.48
CA VAL A 141 -5.09 5.89 -15.80
C VAL A 141 -6.26 4.90 -15.70
N ASP A 142 -6.07 3.78 -14.99
CA ASP A 142 -7.13 2.78 -14.80
C ASP A 142 -8.38 3.39 -14.15
N VAL A 143 -8.19 4.35 -13.23
CA VAL A 143 -9.31 5.06 -12.58
C VAL A 143 -9.98 6.05 -13.53
N ARG A 144 -9.21 6.82 -14.29
CA ARG A 144 -9.73 7.83 -15.23
C ARG A 144 -10.51 7.23 -16.39
N ASP A 145 -10.05 6.08 -16.88
CA ASP A 145 -10.69 5.38 -18.00
C ASP A 145 -11.85 4.47 -17.54
N ASN A 146 -12.20 4.53 -16.24
CA ASN A 146 -13.24 3.71 -15.60
C ASN A 146 -12.97 2.19 -15.67
N ASP A 147 -11.70 1.82 -15.84
CA ASP A 147 -11.19 0.44 -15.89
C ASP A 147 -10.66 -0.02 -14.53
N ARG A 148 -11.26 0.51 -13.44
CA ARG A 148 -10.89 0.12 -12.08
C ARG A 148 -10.95 -1.39 -11.91
N PHE A 149 -9.99 -1.93 -11.18
CA PHE A 149 -9.89 -3.37 -10.99
C PHE A 149 -11.14 -3.88 -10.27
N GLN A 150 -11.81 -4.87 -10.83
CA GLN A 150 -13.11 -5.30 -10.31
C GLN A 150 -12.95 -6.22 -9.10
N PRO A 151 -13.87 -6.17 -8.12
CA PRO A 151 -13.87 -7.11 -7.00
C PRO A 151 -13.97 -8.55 -7.51
N CYS A 152 -13.19 -9.45 -6.93
CA CYS A 152 -13.26 -10.89 -7.24
C CYS A 152 -13.53 -11.77 -6.01
N GLY A 153 -13.69 -11.16 -4.83
CA GLY A 153 -14.06 -11.84 -3.58
C GLY A 153 -13.73 -11.01 -2.35
N GLY A 154 -14.30 -11.38 -1.20
CA GLY A 154 -14.20 -10.63 0.06
C GLY A 154 -15.10 -9.38 0.08
N GLU A 155 -15.15 -8.71 1.23
CA GLU A 155 -15.94 -7.50 1.46
C GLU A 155 -15.13 -6.47 2.26
N GLY A 156 -15.41 -5.17 2.08
CA GLY A 156 -14.74 -4.10 2.83
C GLY A 156 -13.21 -4.13 2.71
N TYR A 157 -12.50 -3.80 3.79
CA TYR A 157 -11.04 -3.99 3.86
C TYR A 157 -10.58 -5.46 3.94
N ALA A 158 -11.43 -6.42 3.56
CA ALA A 158 -11.04 -7.79 3.22
C ALA A 158 -11.17 -8.08 1.71
N SER A 159 -11.76 -7.18 0.91
CA SER A 159 -11.94 -7.38 -0.54
C SER A 159 -10.63 -7.63 -1.28
N THR A 160 -10.73 -8.43 -2.34
CA THR A 160 -9.69 -8.77 -3.31
C THR A 160 -10.15 -8.32 -4.69
N TYR A 161 -9.20 -7.90 -5.52
CA TYR A 161 -9.48 -7.28 -6.81
C TYR A 161 -8.74 -7.98 -7.94
N MET A 162 -9.25 -7.88 -9.16
CA MET A 162 -8.63 -8.45 -10.34
C MET A 162 -8.52 -7.41 -11.45
N CYS A 163 -7.33 -7.27 -12.05
CA CYS A 163 -7.15 -6.39 -13.19
C CYS A 163 -7.82 -6.97 -14.44
N HIS A 164 -8.16 -6.10 -15.38
CA HIS A 164 -8.86 -6.47 -16.62
C HIS A 164 -8.12 -7.56 -17.40
N GLN A 165 -6.79 -7.46 -17.52
CA GLN A 165 -5.97 -8.46 -18.22
C GLN A 165 -6.08 -9.87 -17.58
N CYS A 166 -6.14 -9.95 -16.25
CA CYS A 166 -6.24 -11.23 -15.56
C CYS A 166 -7.67 -11.78 -15.54
N ALA A 167 -8.67 -10.89 -15.53
CA ALA A 167 -10.07 -11.28 -15.66
C ALA A 167 -10.35 -11.98 -17.00
N ASN A 168 -9.69 -11.54 -18.07
CA ASN A 168 -9.85 -12.07 -19.42
C ASN A 168 -9.02 -13.34 -19.73
N LYS A 169 -8.20 -13.83 -18.79
CA LYS A 169 -7.48 -15.11 -18.96
C LYS A 169 -8.43 -16.30 -18.82
N SER A 170 -8.20 -17.36 -19.58
CA SER A 170 -8.97 -18.62 -19.42
C SER A 170 -8.78 -19.23 -18.03
N GLY A 171 -9.76 -19.97 -17.54
CA GLY A 171 -9.72 -20.59 -16.20
C GLY A 171 -8.52 -21.54 -16.01
N PHE A 172 -8.13 -22.25 -17.07
CA PHE A 172 -6.94 -23.10 -17.09
C PHE A 172 -5.64 -22.30 -16.93
N ALA A 173 -5.49 -21.18 -17.66
CA ALA A 173 -4.33 -20.30 -17.52
C ALA A 173 -4.24 -19.66 -16.12
N ARG A 174 -5.39 -19.41 -15.48
CA ARG A 174 -5.44 -18.94 -14.09
C ARG A 174 -5.00 -20.01 -13.08
N ALA A 175 -5.46 -21.26 -13.24
CA ALA A 175 -5.11 -22.36 -12.34
C ALA A 175 -3.61 -22.71 -12.35
N VAL A 176 -2.99 -22.77 -13.54
CA VAL A 176 -1.57 -23.10 -13.69
C VAL A 176 -0.66 -22.06 -13.05
N SER A 177 -0.96 -20.76 -13.19
CA SER A 177 -0.15 -19.71 -12.56
C SER A 177 -0.43 -19.54 -11.06
N GLY A 178 -1.60 -19.95 -10.57
CA GLY A 178 -1.92 -19.95 -9.13
C GLY A 178 -1.07 -20.94 -8.33
N LEU A 179 -0.76 -22.11 -8.92
CA LEU A 179 0.11 -23.14 -8.33
C LEU A 179 1.59 -22.72 -8.24
N LEU A 180 2.03 -21.74 -9.03
CA LEU A 180 3.42 -21.29 -9.12
C LEU A 180 3.75 -20.11 -8.20
N ARG A 181 2.81 -19.66 -7.35
CA ARG A 181 3.06 -18.52 -6.46
C ARG A 181 3.77 -18.94 -5.18
N PRO A 182 4.95 -18.38 -4.87
CA PRO A 182 5.44 -18.41 -3.51
C PRO A 182 4.57 -17.49 -2.64
N PHE A 183 4.16 -17.98 -1.47
CA PHE A 183 3.58 -17.15 -0.42
C PHE A 183 4.69 -16.22 0.12
N THR A 184 4.86 -15.04 -0.48
CA THR A 184 5.79 -14.00 0.01
C THR A 184 5.05 -12.72 0.34
#